data_AF-A0A8H7RZ98-F1
#
_entry.id   AF-A0A8H7RZ98-F1
#
_cell.length_a   1.000
_cell.length_b   1.000
_cell.length_c   1.000
_cell.angle_alpha   90.00
_cell.angle_beta   90.00
_cell.angle_gamma   90.00
#
_symmetry.space_group_name_H-M   'P 1'
#
loop_
_entity.id
_entity.type
_entity.pdbx_description
1 polymer ?
#
loop_
_entity_poly.entity_id
_entity_poly.type
_entity_poly.pdbx_seq_one_letter_code
_entity_poly.pdbx_strand_id
1 'polypeptide(L)'
;MSALSREPKILLAPLSLYRHILRVHRCMPAAMRAMGDDYVKSEFRRHKDIDNPVQIMGFLSQWQDYLVTLEQQTAPKMDSKEDSIANDPFVRSFNVPEGGWGKKLDEQRWDKLSDEQIGQLYELKNELKKSLGEEEIHSDKKQ
;
A
#
# COMPACT_ATOMS: atom_id res chain seq x y z
N MET A 1 -19.85 -13.14 -14.98
CA MET A 1 -19.27 -11.82 -15.28
C MET A 1 -19.82 -10.82 -14.27
N SER A 2 -19.10 -10.57 -13.16
CA SER A 2 -19.51 -9.50 -12.23
C SER A 2 -19.08 -8.18 -12.84
N ALA A 3 -20.05 -7.42 -13.33
CA ALA A 3 -19.85 -6.00 -13.57
C ALA A 3 -19.41 -5.38 -12.23
N LEU A 4 -18.20 -4.82 -12.18
CA LEU A 4 -17.77 -3.97 -11.07
C LEU A 4 -18.75 -2.80 -11.00
N SER A 5 -19.74 -2.87 -10.10
CA SER A 5 -20.59 -1.72 -9.80
C SER A 5 -19.65 -0.66 -9.22
N ARG A 6 -19.38 0.38 -10.00
CA ARG A 6 -18.67 1.54 -9.49
C ARG A 6 -19.67 2.31 -8.64
N GLU A 7 -19.78 1.90 -7.38
CA GLU A 7 -20.58 2.63 -6.39
C GLU A 7 -20.16 4.11 -6.39
N PRO A 8 -21.11 5.06 -6.31
CA PRO A 8 -20.79 6.47 -6.26
C PRO A 8 -20.02 6.77 -4.98
N LYS A 9 -18.69 6.86 -5.09
CA LYS A 9 -17.80 7.22 -3.99
C LYS A 9 -17.89 8.73 -3.75
N ILE A 10 -18.21 9.10 -2.52
CA ILE A 10 -18.09 10.49 -2.07
C ILE A 10 -16.60 10.80 -1.95
N LEU A 11 -16.10 11.60 -2.89
CA LEU A 11 -14.68 11.92 -2.96
C LEU A 11 -14.32 13.05 -1.99
N LEU A 12 -13.22 12.85 -1.27
CA LEU A 12 -12.63 13.90 -0.44
C LEU A 12 -12.02 14.99 -1.33
N ALA A 13 -12.08 16.24 -0.86
CA ALA A 13 -11.37 17.35 -1.52
C ALA A 13 -9.85 17.07 -1.57
N PRO A 14 -9.13 17.47 -2.65
CA PRO A 14 -7.72 17.14 -2.85
C PRO A 14 -6.81 17.48 -1.67
N LEU A 15 -6.97 18.68 -1.09
CA LEU A 15 -6.15 19.13 0.04
C LEU A 15 -6.45 18.37 1.34
N SER A 16 -7.71 17.98 1.54
CA SER A 16 -8.13 17.19 2.69
C SER A 16 -7.56 15.77 2.59
N LEU A 17 -7.63 15.17 1.41
CA LEU A 17 -7.07 13.85 1.12
C LEU A 17 -5.55 13.83 1.34
N TYR A 18 -4.83 14.79 0.74
CA TYR A 18 -3.39 14.95 0.91
C TYR A 18 -2.96 15.02 2.38
N ARG A 19 -3.60 15.90 3.17
CA ARG A 19 -3.30 16.03 4.61
C ARG A 19 -3.67 14.79 5.40
N HIS A 20 -4.70 14.06 4.99
CA HIS A 20 -5.10 12.85 5.68
C HIS A 20 -4.07 11.73 5.48
N ILE A 21 -3.65 11.50 4.24
CA ILE A 21 -2.61 10.50 3.91
C ILE A 21 -1.34 10.76 4.73
N LEU A 22 -0.85 12.00 4.76
CA LEU A 22 0.35 12.36 5.52
C LEU A 22 0.18 12.22 7.05
N ARG A 23 -1.05 12.25 7.57
CA ARG A 23 -1.32 11.96 8.99
C ARG A 23 -1.24 10.46 9.27
N VAL A 24 -1.82 9.64 8.40
CA VAL A 24 -1.81 8.17 8.52
C VAL A 24 -0.39 7.62 8.35
N HIS A 25 0.41 8.21 7.46
CA HIS A 25 1.83 7.87 7.28
C HIS A 25 2.65 7.94 8.56
N ARG A 26 2.24 8.75 9.55
CA ARG A 26 2.94 8.87 10.83
C ARG A 26 2.89 7.61 11.69
N CYS A 27 2.02 6.66 11.35
CA CYS A 27 1.92 5.36 12.00
C CYS A 27 2.72 4.26 11.26
N MET A 28 3.36 4.60 10.14
CA MET A 28 4.18 3.67 9.37
C MET A 28 5.64 3.67 9.86
N PRO A 29 6.40 2.57 9.64
CA PRO A 29 7.84 2.51 9.90
C PRO A 29 8.60 3.67 9.25
N ALA A 30 9.63 4.19 9.93
CA ALA A 30 10.31 5.43 9.54
C ALA A 30 10.82 5.43 8.08
N ALA A 31 11.44 4.33 7.64
CA ALA A 31 11.94 4.21 6.26
C ALA A 31 10.80 4.24 5.23
N MET A 32 9.71 3.50 5.49
CA MET A 32 8.54 3.45 4.61
C MET A 32 7.79 4.79 4.58
N ARG A 33 7.72 5.46 5.73
CA ARG A 33 7.15 6.81 5.86
C ARG A 33 7.92 7.83 5.04
N ALA A 34 9.25 7.87 5.15
CA ALA A 34 10.06 8.82 4.40
C ALA A 34 9.85 8.65 2.89
N MET A 35 9.94 7.42 2.40
CA MET A 35 9.70 7.08 1.00
C MET A 35 8.26 7.45 0.56
N GLY A 36 7.26 7.10 1.36
CA GLY A 36 5.86 7.40 1.07
C GLY A 36 5.53 8.89 1.08
N ASP A 37 6.03 9.64 2.06
CA ASP A 37 5.82 11.09 2.17
C ASP A 37 6.35 11.82 0.92
N ASP A 38 7.53 11.43 0.43
CA ASP A 38 8.14 12.01 -0.76
C ASP A 38 7.37 11.64 -2.03
N TYR A 39 6.95 10.37 -2.15
CA TYR A 39 6.13 9.92 -3.27
C TYR A 39 4.81 10.69 -3.35
N VAL A 40 4.04 10.76 -2.25
CA VAL A 40 2.76 11.49 -2.16
C VAL A 40 2.93 12.95 -2.55
N LYS A 41 3.93 13.64 -1.98
CA LYS A 41 4.21 15.05 -2.32
C LYS A 41 4.49 15.23 -3.80
N SER A 42 5.28 14.33 -4.38
CA SER A 42 5.65 14.41 -5.79
C SER A 42 4.44 14.20 -6.70
N GLU A 43 3.58 13.22 -6.39
CA GLU A 43 2.41 12.88 -7.21
C GLU A 43 1.34 13.97 -7.15
N PHE A 44 1.00 14.47 -5.96
CA PHE A 44 0.07 15.59 -5.82
C PHE A 44 0.58 16.87 -6.50
N ARG A 45 1.91 17.08 -6.52
CA ARG A 45 2.50 18.20 -7.24
C ARG A 45 2.39 18.03 -8.75
N ARG A 46 2.66 16.83 -9.28
CA ARG A 46 2.53 16.51 -10.72
C ARG A 46 1.08 16.66 -11.21
N HIS A 47 0.11 16.40 -10.34
CA HIS A 47 -1.31 16.47 -10.68
C HIS A 47 -1.98 17.80 -10.29
N LYS A 48 -1.21 18.81 -9.87
CA LYS A 48 -1.72 20.10 -9.41
C LYS A 48 -2.41 20.91 -10.53
N ASP A 49 -1.83 20.88 -11.74
CA ASP A 49 -2.23 21.72 -12.86
C ASP A 49 -3.06 20.93 -13.90
N ILE A 50 -3.66 19.80 -13.50
CA ILE A 50 -4.55 19.02 -14.36
C ILE A 50 -5.94 19.63 -14.31
N ASP A 51 -6.47 20.00 -15.48
CA ASP A 51 -7.81 20.59 -15.60
C ASP A 51 -8.89 19.57 -16.01
N ASN A 52 -8.49 18.40 -16.51
CA ASN A 52 -9.46 17.40 -16.98
C ASN A 52 -10.21 16.76 -15.80
N PRO A 53 -11.53 16.99 -15.65
CA PRO A 53 -12.28 16.52 -14.49
C PRO A 53 -12.30 15.00 -14.38
N VAL A 54 -12.29 14.26 -15.50
CA VAL A 54 -12.26 12.79 -15.48
C VAL A 54 -10.94 12.29 -14.88
N GLN A 55 -9.82 12.93 -15.21
CA GLN A 55 -8.51 12.57 -14.67
C GLN A 55 -8.41 12.94 -13.19
N ILE A 56 -8.89 14.11 -12.79
CA ILE A 56 -8.94 14.53 -11.38
C ILE A 56 -9.77 13.53 -10.56
N MET A 57 -10.96 13.16 -11.04
CA MET A 57 -11.83 12.19 -10.38
C MET A 57 -11.17 10.80 -10.30
N GLY A 58 -10.48 10.37 -11.36
CA GLY A 58 -9.70 9.13 -11.37
C GLY A 58 -8.59 9.13 -10.33
N PHE A 59 -7.81 10.22 -10.29
CA PHE A 59 -6.74 10.43 -9.33
C PHE A 59 -7.29 10.39 -7.90
N LEU A 60 -8.28 11.22 -7.56
CA LEU A 60 -8.85 11.27 -6.22
C LEU A 60 -9.43 9.92 -5.77
N SER A 61 -10.12 9.21 -6.67
CA SER A 61 -10.66 7.88 -6.37
C SER A 61 -9.55 6.90 -6.00
N GLN A 62 -8.43 6.88 -6.74
CA GLN A 62 -7.31 5.98 -6.47
C GLN A 62 -6.60 6.32 -5.15
N TRP A 63 -6.37 7.61 -4.89
CA TRP A 63 -5.73 8.06 -3.67
C TRP A 63 -6.60 7.87 -2.43
N GLN A 64 -7.92 7.90 -2.58
CA GLN A 64 -8.85 7.54 -1.52
C GLN A 64 -8.85 6.04 -1.23
N ASP A 65 -8.78 5.19 -2.26
CA ASP A 65 -8.62 3.74 -2.07
C ASP A 65 -7.28 3.40 -1.39
N TYR A 66 -6.22 4.15 -1.71
CA TYR A 66 -4.94 4.07 -1.01
C TYR A 66 -5.06 4.47 0.46
N LEU A 67 -5.71 5.61 0.76
CA LEU A 67 -5.95 6.05 2.13
C LEU A 67 -6.70 4.99 2.96
N VAL A 68 -7.80 4.44 2.43
CA VAL A 68 -8.58 3.39 3.11
C VAL A 68 -7.71 2.16 3.42
N THR A 69 -6.83 1.78 2.49
CA THR A 69 -5.88 0.68 2.70
C THR A 69 -4.92 0.99 3.84
N LEU A 70 -4.35 2.21 3.86
CA LEU A 70 -3.43 2.61 4.92
C LEU A 70 -4.11 2.68 6.28
N GLU A 71 -5.34 3.20 6.36
CA GLU A 71 -6.11 3.24 7.60
C GLU A 71 -6.33 1.83 8.15
N GLN A 72 -6.71 0.88 7.30
CA GLN A 72 -6.86 -0.52 7.71
C GLN A 72 -5.54 -1.13 8.21
N GLN A 73 -4.42 -0.81 7.56
CA GLN A 73 -3.10 -1.38 7.91
C GLN A 73 -2.46 -0.74 9.14
N THR A 74 -2.80 0.52 9.41
CA THR A 74 -2.27 1.26 10.56
C THR A 74 -3.20 1.23 11.77
N ALA A 75 -4.44 0.76 11.62
CA ALA A 75 -5.45 0.71 12.67
C ALA A 75 -4.96 -0.11 13.89
N PRO A 76 -5.07 0.44 15.12
CA PRO A 76 -4.68 -0.25 16.35
C PRO A 76 -5.37 -1.61 16.46
N LYS A 77 -4.62 -2.67 16.79
CA LYS A 77 -5.19 -4.00 17.06
C LYS A 77 -6.09 -3.88 18.30
N MET A 78 -7.40 -4.05 18.12
CA MET A 78 -8.36 -4.02 19.25
C MET A 78 -8.37 -5.32 20.06
N ASP A 79 -7.76 -6.39 19.55
CA ASP A 79 -7.86 -7.74 20.13
C ASP A 79 -6.55 -8.17 20.81
N SER A 80 -6.22 -7.58 21.95
CA SER A 80 -5.24 -8.15 22.88
C SER A 80 -5.55 -7.66 24.29
N LYS A 81 -6.21 -8.51 25.08
CA LYS A 81 -6.57 -8.20 26.47
C LYS A 81 -5.39 -8.28 27.44
N GLU A 82 -4.21 -8.68 26.98
CA GLU A 82 -3.03 -8.92 27.81
C GLU A 82 -1.80 -8.52 26.99
N ASP A 83 -1.21 -7.35 27.32
CA ASP A 83 0.23 -7.21 27.58
C ASP A 83 0.58 -5.74 27.86
N SER A 84 0.65 -5.48 29.16
CA SER A 84 1.26 -4.34 29.82
C SER A 84 2.67 -4.04 29.29
N ILE A 85 2.78 -2.96 28.50
CA ILE A 85 3.91 -2.00 28.32
C ILE A 85 3.51 -0.94 27.24
N ALA A 86 2.54 -1.24 26.36
CA ALA A 86 2.19 -0.41 25.20
C ALA A 86 1.15 0.73 25.43
N ASN A 87 0.70 0.97 26.66
CA ASN A 87 -0.31 2.01 26.96
C ASN A 87 0.28 3.40 27.21
N ASP A 88 1.54 3.65 26.82
CA ASP A 88 2.09 5.01 26.84
C ASP A 88 1.49 5.83 25.68
N PRO A 89 0.71 6.89 25.93
CA PRO A 89 0.14 7.75 24.88
C PRO A 89 1.21 8.42 24.00
N PHE A 90 2.47 8.43 24.43
CA PHE A 90 3.60 8.99 23.69
C PHE A 90 4.33 7.96 22.82
N VAL A 91 4.20 6.66 23.09
CA VAL A 91 4.81 5.61 22.27
C VAL A 91 3.81 5.23 21.19
N ARG A 92 3.95 5.86 20.02
CA ARG A 92 3.28 5.39 18.79
C ARG A 92 3.85 4.02 18.44
N SER A 93 3.28 2.96 19.00
CA SER A 93 3.64 1.59 18.64
C SER A 93 3.53 1.43 17.14
N PHE A 94 4.61 0.98 16.50
CA PHE A 94 4.60 0.66 15.08
C PHE A 94 3.67 -0.52 14.88
N ASN A 95 2.55 -0.27 14.22
CA ASN A 95 1.59 -1.32 13.94
C ASN A 95 2.04 -2.06 12.69
N VAL A 96 2.38 -3.34 12.83
CA VAL A 96 2.63 -4.22 11.68
C VAL A 96 1.33 -4.99 11.39
N PRO A 97 0.69 -4.74 10.23
CA PRO A 97 -0.52 -5.47 9.85
C PRO A 97 -0.23 -6.97 9.69
N GLU A 98 -1.18 -7.81 10.09
CA GLU A 98 -1.04 -9.28 10.06
C GLU A 98 -0.80 -9.82 8.64
N GLY A 99 -1.43 -9.20 7.64
CA GLY A 99 -1.24 -9.54 6.23
C GLY A 99 -0.03 -8.88 5.56
N GLY A 100 0.81 -8.15 6.31
CA GLY A 100 1.87 -7.32 5.76
C GLY A 100 1.37 -6.00 5.14
N TRP A 101 2.31 -5.16 4.73
CA TRP A 101 2.02 -3.87 4.11
C TRP A 101 1.62 -4.02 2.65
N GLY A 102 0.72 -3.14 2.18
CA GLY A 102 0.21 -3.18 0.81
C GLY A 102 -0.85 -4.26 0.56
N LYS A 103 -1.30 -4.39 -0.69
CA LYS A 103 -2.32 -5.37 -1.11
C LYS A 103 -1.68 -6.37 -2.05
N LYS A 104 -2.06 -7.65 -1.93
CA LYS A 104 -1.69 -8.66 -2.92
C LYS A 104 -2.28 -8.29 -4.28
N LEU A 105 -1.55 -8.62 -5.35
CA LEU A 105 -2.01 -8.33 -6.70
C LEU A 105 -3.09 -9.35 -7.09
N ASP A 106 -4.28 -8.86 -7.44
CA ASP A 106 -5.40 -9.69 -7.87
C ASP A 106 -5.09 -10.42 -9.19
N GLU A 107 -5.64 -11.61 -9.37
CA GLU A 107 -5.45 -12.45 -10.57
C GLU A 107 -5.80 -11.71 -11.87
N GLN A 108 -6.88 -10.94 -11.89
CA GLN A 108 -7.26 -10.13 -13.04
C GLN A 108 -6.28 -9.01 -13.39
N ARG A 109 -5.44 -8.59 -12.43
CA ARG A 109 -4.38 -7.61 -12.68
C ARG A 109 -3.14 -8.29 -13.22
N TRP A 110 -2.86 -9.53 -12.82
CA TRP A 110 -1.79 -10.34 -13.40
C TRP A 110 -1.99 -10.53 -14.90
N ASP A 111 -3.21 -10.85 -15.34
CA ASP A 111 -3.53 -11.06 -16.76
C ASP A 111 -3.36 -9.82 -17.65
N LYS A 112 -3.26 -8.63 -17.04
CA LYS A 112 -3.11 -7.35 -17.76
C LYS A 112 -1.67 -6.89 -17.90
N LEU A 113 -0.73 -7.55 -17.21
CA LEU A 113 0.68 -7.20 -17.31
C LEU A 113 1.25 -7.73 -18.62
N SER A 114 2.14 -6.97 -19.25
CA SER A 114 2.89 -7.47 -20.41
C SER A 114 3.91 -8.53 -19.99
N ASP A 115 4.31 -9.39 -20.92
CA ASP A 115 5.34 -10.40 -20.69
C ASP A 115 6.65 -9.78 -20.19
N GLU A 116 7.00 -8.58 -20.68
CA GLU A 116 8.16 -7.83 -20.22
C GLU A 116 8.02 -7.36 -18.77
N GLN A 117 6.86 -6.84 -18.39
CA GLN A 117 6.58 -6.43 -17.00
C GLN A 117 6.60 -7.63 -16.04
N ILE A 118 6.09 -8.78 -16.49
CA ILE A 118 6.14 -10.03 -15.74
C ILE A 118 7.59 -10.50 -15.58
N GLY A 119 8.39 -10.42 -16.63
CA GLY A 119 9.82 -10.72 -16.60
C GLY A 119 10.58 -9.86 -15.58
N GLN A 120 10.36 -8.54 -15.61
CA GLN A 120 10.99 -7.60 -14.66
C GLN A 120 10.60 -7.91 -13.20
N LEU A 121 9.35 -8.24 -12.94
CA LEU A 121 8.89 -8.64 -11.60
C LEU A 121 9.55 -9.94 -11.14
N TYR A 122 9.72 -10.90 -12.04
CA TYR A 122 10.38 -12.17 -11.75
C TYR A 122 11.86 -11.98 -11.41
N GLU A 123 12.58 -11.16 -12.19
CA GLU A 123 13.98 -10.79 -11.91
C GLU A 123 14.11 -10.12 -10.54
N LEU A 124 13.24 -9.14 -10.25
CA LEU A 124 13.22 -8.45 -8.97
C LEU A 124 12.99 -9.42 -7.80
N LYS A 125 12.04 -10.36 -7.95
CA LYS A 125 11.77 -11.39 -6.94
C LYS A 125 13.00 -12.25 -6.67
N ASN A 126 13.72 -12.67 -7.70
CA ASN A 126 14.90 -13.51 -7.56
C ASN A 126 16.06 -12.77 -6.89
N GLU A 127 16.29 -11.50 -7.25
CA GLU A 127 17.34 -10.68 -6.62
C GLU A 127 17.03 -10.45 -5.13
N LEU A 128 15.75 -10.22 -4.80
CA LEU A 128 15.33 -10.06 -3.41
C LEU A 128 15.52 -11.36 -2.60
N LYS A 129 15.16 -12.52 -3.16
CA LYS A 129 15.42 -13.84 -2.53
C LYS A 129 16.90 -14.07 -2.24
N LYS A 130 17.75 -13.75 -3.23
CA LYS A 130 19.21 -13.83 -3.09
C LYS A 130 19.72 -12.93 -1.98
N SER A 131 19.18 -11.71 -1.87
CA SER A 131 19.56 -10.77 -0.81
C SER A 131 19.13 -11.21 0.60
N LEU A 132 18.02 -11.95 0.71
CA LEU A 132 17.51 -12.49 1.97
C LEU A 132 18.18 -13.80 2.39
N GLY A 133 19.05 -14.38 1.55
CA GLY A 133 19.72 -15.65 1.86
C GLY A 133 18.80 -16.86 1.86
N GLU A 134 17.63 -16.78 1.21
CA GLU A 134 16.76 -17.93 1.00
C GLU A 134 17.40 -18.82 -0.09
N GLU A 135 18.37 -19.66 0.29
CA GLU A 135 18.80 -20.76 -0.56
C GLU A 135 17.61 -21.70 -0.77
N GLU A 136 17.32 -22.03 -2.04
CA GLU A 136 16.29 -23.01 -2.33
C GLU A 136 16.66 -24.33 -1.64
N ILE A 137 15.85 -24.74 -0.66
CA ILE A 137 15.78 -26.14 -0.27
C ILE A 137 15.33 -26.87 -1.54
N HIS A 138 16.31 -27.41 -2.25
CA HIS A 138 16.13 -28.29 -3.39
C HIS A 138 15.19 -29.40 -2.92
N SER A 139 13.92 -29.35 -3.33
CA SER A 139 13.02 -30.48 -3.19
C SER A 139 13.50 -31.53 -4.18
N ASP A 140 14.52 -32.25 -3.76
CA ASP A 140 14.95 -33.51 -4.31
C ASP A 140 13.77 -34.50 -4.14
N LYS A 141 12.79 -34.45 -5.04
CA LYS A 141 11.91 -35.58 -5.26
C LYS A 141 12.68 -36.58 -6.11
N LYS A 142 13.48 -37.33 -5.37
CA LYS A 142 14.04 -38.63 -5.68
C LYS A 142 12.93 -39.59 -6.15
N GLN A 143 13.28 -40.32 -7.21
CA GLN A 143 12.72 -41.55 -7.77
C GLN A 143 11.48 -41.46 -8.67
#